data_AF-A0A2T1LQD1-F1
#
_entry.id   AF-A0A2T1LQD1-F1
#
_cell.length_a   1.000
_cell.length_b   1.000
_cell.length_c   1.000
_cell.angle_alpha   90.00
_cell.angle_beta   90.00
_cell.angle_gamma   90.00
#
_symmetry.space_group_name_H-M   'P 1'
#
loop_
_entity.id
_entity.type
_entity.pdbx_description
1 polymer ?
#
loop_
_entity_poly.entity_id
_entity_poly.type
_entity_poly.pdbx_seq_one_letter_code
_entity_poly.pdbx_strand_id
1 'polypeptide(L)'
;MTATRPKIFLSLYASNTTMMHRAGMTGLYMTLKRLEEKYPDCRQRAEYLSWSLTVDTIKLFWKGNDLVALTWLIKESFQLDDNGLVHLVGLENNEIDLRQKIHLHEGICAIFLRHNKFYQTEKLVKIQLNIEDRQVEYQYKSLAWYVHQTFAEELSEKETQQLKHDYVSITSWLYLGGIVRHAQIQSTTKLQEKPEYAFALLFVPVVCHYCLLHLLCEDLKVKKPHRYLVVIPEINNFEEASQRRRRLQKLEVKQLHVSSIGEAGLLYYSLDDIQSESDYYQTCQVWLYEKMNKRSRQRTLTCIEEIKIDKNTLNIYQLIQRYFQPNYQLIQSEEIFIKINYIRSLIAESLSKKLSWWSNLWDTLIIEDSKGYLFKQLLYNRKGIQMIPNP
;
A
#
# COMPACT_ATOMS: atom_id res chain seq x y z
N MET A 1 -8.35 18.59 -32.64
CA MET A 1 -7.96 19.77 -31.84
C MET A 1 -7.88 19.37 -30.38
N THR A 2 -6.71 19.36 -29.76
CA THR A 2 -6.47 19.11 -28.33
C THR A 2 -6.65 20.41 -27.53
N ALA A 3 -7.15 20.33 -26.29
CA ALA A 3 -7.21 21.50 -25.40
C ALA A 3 -5.78 21.96 -25.05
N THR A 4 -5.50 23.25 -25.10
CA THR A 4 -4.13 23.79 -24.96
C THR A 4 -3.71 24.05 -23.51
N ARG A 5 -4.66 24.20 -22.57
CA ARG A 5 -4.41 24.38 -21.14
C ARG A 5 -4.88 23.16 -20.35
N PRO A 6 -4.07 22.59 -19.44
CA PRO A 6 -4.50 21.48 -18.62
C PRO A 6 -5.61 21.92 -17.65
N LYS A 7 -6.61 21.06 -17.47
CA LYS A 7 -7.66 21.23 -16.46
C LYS A 7 -7.17 20.83 -15.08
N ILE A 8 -6.30 19.81 -15.01
CA ILE A 8 -5.58 19.39 -13.79
C ILE A 8 -4.08 19.36 -14.08
N PHE A 9 -3.30 19.97 -13.20
CA PHE A 9 -1.84 19.97 -13.22
C PHE A 9 -1.29 19.54 -11.86
N LEU A 10 -0.44 18.53 -11.85
CA LEU A 10 0.18 17.99 -10.64
C LEU A 10 1.71 17.92 -10.86
N SER A 11 2.47 18.30 -9.85
CA SER A 11 3.94 18.29 -9.87
C SER A 11 4.48 17.76 -8.54
N LEU A 12 5.50 16.89 -8.60
CA LEU A 12 6.18 16.38 -7.40
C LEU A 12 6.82 17.49 -6.57
N TYR A 13 7.24 18.58 -7.22
CA TYR A 13 7.94 19.70 -6.58
C TYR A 13 6.99 20.80 -6.12
N ALA A 14 5.68 20.60 -6.19
CA ALA A 14 4.72 21.54 -5.65
C ALA A 14 4.88 21.65 -4.12
N SER A 15 5.14 22.88 -3.65
CA SER A 15 5.52 23.18 -2.25
C SER A 15 4.43 22.86 -1.22
N ASN A 16 3.18 22.70 -1.66
CA ASN A 16 2.05 22.39 -0.80
C ASN A 16 1.68 20.90 -0.81
N THR A 17 2.58 20.02 -1.28
CA THR A 17 2.34 18.57 -1.31
C THR A 17 2.98 17.86 -0.13
N THR A 18 2.23 16.93 0.46
CA THR A 18 2.75 15.98 1.46
C THR A 18 3.16 14.68 0.78
N MET A 19 3.80 13.78 1.52
CA MET A 19 4.15 12.45 1.02
C MET A 19 2.92 11.66 0.51
N MET A 20 1.77 11.81 1.19
CA MET A 20 0.50 11.22 0.75
C MET A 20 0.04 11.75 -0.61
N HIS A 21 0.17 13.07 -0.83
CA HIS A 21 -0.15 13.67 -2.12
C HIS A 21 0.74 13.11 -3.23
N ARG A 22 2.06 13.04 -3.00
CA ARG A 22 3.01 12.50 -3.99
C ARG A 22 2.79 11.01 -4.27
N ALA A 23 2.44 10.23 -3.24
CA ALA A 23 2.04 8.83 -3.40
C ALA A 23 0.76 8.70 -4.24
N GLY A 24 -0.25 9.54 -3.99
CA GLY A 24 -1.48 9.61 -4.78
C GLY A 24 -1.23 9.99 -6.24
N MET A 25 -0.41 11.02 -6.48
CA MET A 25 0.00 11.40 -7.84
C MET A 25 0.68 10.25 -8.57
N THR A 26 1.56 9.50 -7.89
CA THR A 26 2.22 8.32 -8.48
C THR A 26 1.20 7.23 -8.80
N GLY A 27 0.20 7.02 -7.96
CA GLY A 27 -0.87 6.05 -8.24
C GLY A 27 -1.71 6.44 -9.46
N LEU A 28 -1.98 7.73 -9.61
CA LEU A 28 -2.61 8.27 -10.80
C LEU A 28 -1.72 8.06 -12.03
N TYR A 29 -0.42 8.36 -11.94
CA TYR A 29 0.55 8.12 -13.02
C TYR A 29 0.54 6.67 -13.50
N MET A 30 0.61 5.70 -12.56
CA MET A 30 0.53 4.27 -12.86
C MET A 30 -0.78 3.89 -13.57
N THR A 31 -1.89 4.45 -13.09
CA THR A 31 -3.22 4.18 -13.64
C THR A 31 -3.38 4.74 -15.04
N LEU A 32 -2.95 5.99 -15.28
CA LEU A 32 -3.00 6.62 -16.60
C LEU A 32 -2.16 5.86 -17.62
N LYS A 33 -0.97 5.39 -17.25
CA LYS A 33 -0.17 4.52 -18.13
C LYS A 33 -0.91 3.26 -18.55
N ARG A 34 -1.58 2.61 -17.59
CA ARG A 34 -2.34 1.38 -17.90
C ARG A 34 -3.58 1.66 -18.77
N LEU A 35 -4.27 2.77 -18.50
CA LEU A 35 -5.40 3.19 -19.33
C LEU A 35 -4.96 3.63 -20.74
N GLU A 36 -3.72 4.09 -20.91
CA GLU A 36 -3.15 4.40 -22.22
C GLU A 36 -2.95 3.14 -23.06
N GLU A 37 -2.49 2.06 -22.44
CA GLU A 37 -2.39 0.75 -23.08
C GLU A 37 -3.76 0.19 -23.46
N LYS A 38 -4.77 0.34 -22.58
CA LYS A 38 -6.14 -0.18 -22.80
C LYS A 38 -6.94 0.63 -23.82
N TYR A 39 -6.77 1.96 -23.81
CA TYR A 39 -7.50 2.90 -24.64
C TYR A 39 -6.52 3.86 -25.34
N PRO A 40 -5.77 3.42 -26.37
CA PRO A 40 -4.68 4.21 -26.95
C PRO A 40 -5.15 5.49 -27.65
N ASP A 41 -6.36 5.51 -28.23
CA ASP A 41 -6.93 6.70 -28.85
C ASP A 41 -7.80 7.48 -27.84
N CYS A 42 -7.53 8.78 -27.66
CA CYS A 42 -8.32 9.63 -26.77
C CYS A 42 -9.81 9.70 -27.15
N ARG A 43 -10.17 9.40 -28.41
CA ARG A 43 -11.56 9.30 -28.87
C ARG A 43 -12.33 8.14 -28.25
N GLN A 44 -11.65 7.15 -27.67
CA GLN A 44 -12.26 6.04 -26.93
C GLN A 44 -12.57 6.42 -25.47
N ARG A 45 -12.08 7.58 -25.02
CA ARG A 45 -12.20 8.05 -23.64
C ARG A 45 -13.24 9.17 -23.59
N ALA A 46 -14.00 9.25 -22.50
CA ALA A 46 -15.03 10.27 -22.36
C ALA A 46 -14.42 11.68 -22.48
N GLU A 47 -15.15 12.61 -23.10
CA GLU A 47 -14.75 14.02 -23.23
C GLU A 47 -13.36 14.22 -23.90
N TYR A 48 -12.94 13.27 -24.73
CA TYR A 48 -11.61 13.27 -25.37
C TYR A 48 -10.47 13.41 -24.35
N LEU A 49 -10.64 12.82 -23.17
CA LEU A 49 -9.67 12.86 -22.09
C LEU A 49 -8.30 12.38 -22.58
N SER A 50 -7.28 13.18 -22.32
CA SER A 50 -5.90 12.94 -22.71
C SER A 50 -4.98 13.46 -21.61
N TRP A 51 -3.73 13.02 -21.63
CA TRP A 51 -2.76 13.36 -20.60
C TRP A 51 -1.35 13.50 -21.17
N SER A 52 -0.51 14.20 -20.43
CA SER A 52 0.93 14.24 -20.63
C SER A 52 1.60 13.89 -19.32
N LEU A 53 2.53 12.94 -19.39
CA LEU A 53 3.21 12.34 -18.25
C LEU A 53 4.72 12.56 -18.40
N THR A 54 5.34 13.14 -17.38
CA THR A 54 6.81 13.18 -17.22
C THR A 54 7.19 12.44 -15.93
N VAL A 55 8.47 12.32 -15.63
CA VAL A 55 8.93 11.68 -14.38
C VAL A 55 8.51 12.43 -13.11
N ASP A 56 8.03 13.66 -13.24
CA ASP A 56 7.75 14.60 -12.13
C ASP A 56 6.46 15.42 -12.29
N THR A 57 5.77 15.34 -13.43
CA THR A 57 4.51 16.05 -13.68
C THR A 57 3.44 15.20 -14.35
N ILE A 58 2.17 15.51 -14.02
CA ILE A 58 0.99 14.95 -14.64
C ILE A 58 0.10 16.11 -15.10
N LYS A 59 -0.30 16.07 -16.37
CA LYS A 59 -1.21 17.06 -16.96
C LYS A 59 -2.41 16.33 -17.55
N LEU A 60 -3.62 16.72 -17.16
CA LEU A 60 -4.85 16.17 -17.73
C LEU A 60 -5.57 17.24 -18.56
N PHE A 61 -6.07 16.80 -19.71
CA PHE A 61 -6.76 17.63 -20.69
C PHE A 61 -8.02 16.91 -21.15
N TRP A 62 -9.15 17.59 -21.18
CA TRP A 62 -10.38 17.08 -21.79
C TRP A 62 -11.19 18.25 -22.33
N LYS A 63 -12.19 17.93 -23.14
CA LYS A 63 -13.11 18.87 -23.76
C LYS A 63 -14.52 18.54 -23.32
N GLY A 64 -15.26 19.56 -22.90
CA GLY A 64 -16.66 19.41 -22.52
C GLY A 64 -16.82 19.31 -21.01
N ASN A 65 -17.58 18.32 -20.53
CA ASN A 65 -18.09 18.28 -19.16
C ASN A 65 -17.08 17.65 -18.18
N ASP A 66 -16.68 18.40 -17.15
CA ASP A 66 -15.66 17.96 -16.19
C ASP A 66 -16.12 16.74 -15.36
N LEU A 67 -17.37 16.71 -14.92
CA LEU A 67 -17.94 15.57 -14.19
C LEU A 67 -17.93 14.29 -15.04
N VAL A 68 -18.30 14.38 -16.32
CA VAL A 68 -18.32 13.21 -17.23
C VAL A 68 -16.90 12.67 -17.43
N ALA A 69 -15.92 13.54 -17.69
CA ALA A 69 -14.52 13.16 -17.85
C ALA A 69 -13.96 12.47 -16.59
N LEU A 70 -14.19 13.07 -15.41
CA LEU A 70 -13.72 12.55 -14.13
C LEU A 70 -14.43 11.26 -13.73
N THR A 71 -15.75 11.17 -13.98
CA THR A 71 -16.53 9.95 -13.71
C THR A 71 -16.02 8.78 -14.54
N TRP A 72 -15.74 9.00 -15.82
CA TRP A 72 -15.14 7.97 -16.67
C TRP A 72 -13.78 7.53 -16.13
N LEU A 73 -12.89 8.48 -15.83
CA LEU A 73 -11.54 8.18 -15.34
C LEU A 73 -11.60 7.40 -14.02
N ILE A 74 -12.44 7.82 -13.08
CA ILE A 74 -12.59 7.17 -11.78
C ILE A 74 -13.18 5.76 -11.93
N LYS A 75 -14.23 5.57 -12.74
CA LYS A 75 -14.83 4.25 -12.98
C LYS A 75 -13.87 3.29 -13.66
N GLU A 76 -13.06 3.78 -14.60
CA GLU A 76 -12.02 2.96 -15.22
C GLU A 76 -10.83 2.71 -14.28
N SER A 77 -10.59 3.57 -13.28
CA SER A 77 -9.47 3.41 -12.34
C SER A 77 -9.78 2.46 -11.19
N PHE A 78 -11.03 2.48 -10.71
CA PHE A 78 -11.49 1.86 -9.47
C PHE A 78 -12.62 0.87 -9.77
N GLN A 79 -12.27 -0.40 -9.92
CA GLN A 79 -13.19 -1.45 -10.34
C GLN A 79 -13.32 -2.53 -9.25
N LEU A 80 -14.32 -3.40 -9.44
CA LEU A 80 -14.40 -4.68 -8.76
C LEU A 80 -14.23 -5.76 -9.83
N ASP A 81 -13.46 -6.81 -9.54
CA ASP A 81 -13.39 -7.96 -10.44
C ASP A 81 -14.63 -8.85 -10.30
N ASP A 82 -14.72 -9.89 -11.12
CA ASP A 82 -15.85 -10.84 -11.12
C ASP A 82 -16.06 -11.55 -9.76
N ASN A 83 -15.04 -11.53 -8.90
CA ASN A 83 -15.05 -12.10 -7.57
C ASN A 83 -15.45 -11.08 -6.48
N GLY A 84 -15.76 -9.84 -6.88
CA GLY A 84 -16.04 -8.70 -6.01
C GLY A 84 -14.82 -8.25 -5.19
N LEU A 85 -13.61 -8.52 -5.66
CA LEU A 85 -12.36 -8.02 -5.08
C LEU A 85 -12.04 -6.64 -5.64
N VAL A 86 -11.30 -5.83 -4.86
CA VAL A 86 -10.93 -4.49 -5.31
C VAL A 86 -9.91 -4.63 -6.45
N HIS A 87 -10.25 -4.07 -7.60
CA HIS A 87 -9.41 -4.06 -8.78
C HIS A 87 -8.96 -2.63 -9.09
N LEU A 88 -7.68 -2.35 -8.83
CA LEU A 88 -7.06 -1.05 -9.13
C LEU A 88 -6.31 -1.15 -10.45
N VAL A 89 -6.74 -0.42 -11.47
CA VAL A 89 -6.16 -0.56 -12.83
C VAL A 89 -4.68 -0.20 -12.86
N GLY A 90 -4.21 0.75 -12.05
CA GLY A 90 -2.77 1.04 -11.94
C GLY A 90 -1.91 -0.13 -11.45
N LEU A 91 -2.51 -1.17 -10.84
CA LEU A 91 -1.85 -2.40 -10.41
C LEU A 91 -2.20 -3.62 -11.26
N GLU A 92 -2.98 -3.46 -12.33
CA GLU A 92 -3.39 -4.57 -13.17
C GLU A 92 -2.17 -5.30 -13.73
N ASN A 93 -2.10 -6.60 -13.45
CA ASN A 93 -1.08 -7.51 -13.96
C ASN A 93 -1.69 -8.91 -14.01
N ASN A 94 -1.52 -9.58 -15.16
CA ASN A 94 -2.03 -10.92 -15.42
C ASN A 94 -1.31 -12.00 -14.59
N GLU A 95 -0.15 -11.70 -14.02
CA GLU A 95 0.66 -12.64 -13.23
C GLU A 95 0.26 -12.69 -11.75
N ILE A 96 -0.58 -11.76 -11.25
CA ILE A 96 -0.95 -11.74 -9.83
C ILE A 96 -1.92 -12.88 -9.53
N ASP A 97 -1.51 -13.77 -8.63
CA ASP A 97 -2.36 -14.86 -8.14
C ASP A 97 -3.55 -14.36 -7.30
N LEU A 98 -4.57 -15.20 -7.16
CA LEU A 98 -5.79 -14.85 -6.44
C LEU A 98 -5.55 -14.53 -4.95
N ARG A 99 -4.55 -15.16 -4.31
CA ARG A 99 -4.23 -14.95 -2.89
C ARG A 99 -3.67 -13.54 -2.67
N GLN A 100 -2.82 -13.06 -3.59
CA GLN A 100 -2.32 -11.70 -3.58
C GLN A 100 -3.43 -10.68 -3.82
N LYS A 101 -4.38 -10.97 -4.74
CA LYS A 101 -5.57 -10.12 -4.94
C LYS A 101 -6.41 -10.01 -3.68
N ILE A 102 -6.66 -11.13 -2.99
CA ILE A 102 -7.37 -11.16 -1.70
C ILE A 102 -6.60 -10.34 -0.66
N HIS A 103 -5.29 -10.54 -0.52
CA HIS A 103 -4.46 -9.78 0.43
C HIS A 103 -4.51 -8.27 0.18
N LEU A 104 -4.40 -7.84 -1.07
CA LEU A 104 -4.52 -6.42 -1.46
C LEU A 104 -5.91 -5.88 -1.10
N HIS A 105 -6.97 -6.60 -1.46
CA HIS A 105 -8.35 -6.25 -1.14
C HIS A 105 -8.55 -6.08 0.37
N GLU A 106 -8.13 -7.06 1.18
CA GLU A 106 -8.28 -7.00 2.63
C GLU A 106 -7.48 -5.86 3.25
N GLY A 107 -6.26 -5.60 2.73
CA GLY A 107 -5.44 -4.46 3.13
C GLY A 107 -6.10 -3.11 2.84
N ILE A 108 -6.68 -2.94 1.64
CA ILE A 108 -7.42 -1.72 1.27
C ILE A 108 -8.65 -1.56 2.17
N CYS A 109 -9.43 -2.62 2.37
CA CYS A 109 -10.59 -2.60 3.26
C CYS A 109 -10.21 -2.27 4.71
N ALA A 110 -9.08 -2.80 5.18
CA ALA A 110 -8.60 -2.59 6.53
C ALA A 110 -8.11 -1.16 6.81
N ILE A 111 -7.73 -0.40 5.78
CA ILE A 111 -7.00 0.87 5.92
C ILE A 111 -7.77 2.05 5.33
N PHE A 112 -8.19 1.94 4.07
CA PHE A 112 -8.90 2.98 3.36
C PHE A 112 -10.41 2.87 3.56
N LEU A 113 -10.98 1.66 3.49
CA LEU A 113 -12.43 1.46 3.63
C LEU A 113 -12.84 1.02 5.06
N ARG A 114 -12.23 1.62 6.09
CA ARG A 114 -12.41 1.19 7.49
C ARG A 114 -13.83 1.26 8.03
N HIS A 115 -14.66 2.11 7.46
CA HIS A 115 -16.04 2.30 7.86
C HIS A 115 -16.97 1.69 6.82
N ASN A 116 -17.93 0.88 7.26
CA ASN A 116 -18.97 0.28 6.43
C ASN A 116 -19.89 1.27 5.68
N LYS A 117 -19.71 2.59 5.85
CA LYS A 117 -20.41 3.60 5.05
C LYS A 117 -19.68 3.92 3.74
N PHE A 118 -18.42 3.49 3.63
CA PHE A 118 -17.56 3.73 2.48
C PHE A 118 -17.48 2.53 1.53
N TYR A 119 -18.22 1.46 1.83
CA TYR A 119 -18.31 0.28 0.99
C TYR A 119 -19.56 -0.52 1.33
N GLN A 120 -20.02 -1.35 0.40
CA GLN A 120 -21.08 -2.33 0.65
C GLN A 120 -20.53 -3.72 0.39
N THR A 121 -20.65 -4.60 1.38
CA THR A 121 -20.39 -6.03 1.21
C THR A 121 -21.53 -6.69 0.48
N GLU A 122 -21.23 -7.64 -0.38
CA GLU A 122 -22.23 -8.45 -1.06
C GLU A 122 -22.42 -9.80 -0.37
N LYS A 123 -21.38 -10.63 -0.33
CA LYS A 123 -21.42 -11.97 0.28
C LYS A 123 -20.08 -12.39 0.87
N LEU A 124 -20.13 -13.37 1.77
CA LEU A 124 -18.93 -14.12 2.16
C LEU A 124 -18.64 -15.14 1.06
N VAL A 125 -17.47 -15.02 0.44
CA VAL A 125 -17.01 -15.96 -0.57
C VAL A 125 -16.06 -16.96 0.07
N LYS A 126 -16.27 -18.24 -0.25
CA LYS A 126 -15.38 -19.34 0.11
C LYS A 126 -14.83 -19.93 -1.18
N ILE A 127 -13.52 -19.97 -1.31
CA ILE A 127 -12.83 -20.57 -2.46
C ILE A 127 -11.91 -21.68 -1.96
N GLN A 128 -11.77 -22.73 -2.76
CA GLN A 128 -10.82 -23.80 -2.52
C GLN A 128 -9.62 -23.60 -3.45
N LEU A 129 -8.43 -23.55 -2.89
CA LEU A 129 -7.18 -23.39 -3.62
C LEU A 129 -6.29 -24.61 -3.43
N ASN A 130 -5.72 -25.11 -4.52
CA ASN A 130 -4.67 -26.11 -4.48
C ASN A 130 -3.33 -25.45 -4.19
N ILE A 131 -2.73 -25.76 -3.04
CA ILE A 131 -1.41 -25.28 -2.66
C ILE A 131 -0.60 -26.45 -2.14
N GLU A 132 0.56 -26.70 -2.76
CA GLU A 132 1.46 -27.82 -2.40
C GLU A 132 0.72 -29.17 -2.33
N ASP A 133 -0.07 -29.45 -3.37
CA ASP A 133 -0.89 -30.67 -3.51
C ASP A 133 -1.94 -30.89 -2.41
N ARG A 134 -2.32 -29.82 -1.70
CA ARG A 134 -3.39 -29.82 -0.70
C ARG A 134 -4.46 -28.79 -1.04
N GLN A 135 -5.71 -29.15 -0.80
CA GLN A 135 -6.84 -28.22 -0.88
C GLN A 135 -6.89 -27.36 0.39
N VAL A 136 -7.07 -26.06 0.20
CA VAL A 136 -7.16 -25.08 1.27
C VAL A 136 -8.36 -24.18 1.03
N GLU A 137 -9.17 -23.97 2.06
CA GLU A 137 -10.26 -23.00 2.06
C GLU A 137 -9.72 -21.59 2.34
N TYR A 138 -9.99 -20.66 1.42
CA TYR A 138 -9.86 -19.23 1.64
C TYR A 138 -11.22 -18.58 1.76
N GLN A 139 -11.36 -17.67 2.73
CA GLN A 139 -12.58 -16.91 2.94
C GLN A 139 -12.30 -15.41 2.88
N TYR A 140 -13.14 -14.68 2.17
CA TYR A 140 -13.10 -13.21 2.14
C TYR A 140 -14.50 -12.64 1.90
N LYS A 141 -14.68 -11.34 2.14
CA LYS A 141 -15.96 -10.65 1.93
C LYS A 141 -15.93 -9.88 0.61
N SER A 142 -16.71 -10.30 -0.37
CA SER A 142 -16.83 -9.56 -1.63
C SER A 142 -17.54 -8.22 -1.43
N LEU A 143 -17.22 -7.27 -2.29
CA LEU A 143 -17.86 -5.95 -2.34
C LEU A 143 -18.82 -5.86 -3.50
N ALA A 144 -19.90 -5.10 -3.31
CA ALA A 144 -20.79 -4.63 -4.37
C ALA A 144 -20.41 -3.22 -4.85
N TRP A 145 -19.87 -2.38 -3.96
CA TRP A 145 -19.42 -1.02 -4.29
C TRP A 145 -18.45 -0.48 -3.23
N TYR A 146 -17.67 0.57 -3.57
CA TYR A 146 -16.89 1.36 -2.61
C TYR A 146 -16.68 2.84 -3.01
N VAL A 147 -16.43 3.69 -2.01
CA VAL A 147 -16.51 5.17 -2.07
C VAL A 147 -15.65 5.85 -3.13
N HIS A 148 -14.55 5.23 -3.56
CA HIS A 148 -13.69 5.84 -4.56
C HIS A 148 -14.40 5.94 -5.92
N GLN A 149 -15.33 5.01 -6.21
CA GLN A 149 -15.99 4.88 -7.50
C GLN A 149 -16.96 6.03 -7.82
N THR A 150 -17.38 6.80 -6.82
CA THR A 150 -18.36 7.89 -6.96
C THR A 150 -17.78 9.27 -6.62
N PHE A 151 -16.47 9.36 -6.35
CA PHE A 151 -15.87 10.60 -5.85
C PHE A 151 -15.86 11.77 -6.86
N ALA A 152 -16.11 11.51 -8.15
CA ALA A 152 -16.24 12.55 -9.16
C ALA A 152 -17.26 13.63 -8.77
N GLU A 153 -18.36 13.22 -8.11
CA GLU A 153 -19.42 14.12 -7.65
C GLU A 153 -18.94 15.11 -6.58
N GLU A 154 -17.94 14.73 -5.77
CA GLU A 154 -17.37 15.61 -4.74
C GLU A 154 -16.39 16.64 -5.34
N LEU A 155 -15.82 16.36 -6.51
CA LEU A 155 -14.89 17.23 -7.23
C LEU A 155 -15.60 18.26 -8.11
N SER A 156 -16.86 18.04 -8.44
CA SER A 156 -17.62 18.90 -9.35
C SER A 156 -18.68 19.74 -8.63
N GLU A 157 -18.96 20.92 -9.17
CA GLU A 157 -20.09 21.75 -8.74
C GLU A 157 -21.42 21.11 -9.16
N LYS A 158 -22.41 21.10 -8.26
CA LYS A 158 -23.69 20.40 -8.52
C LYS A 158 -24.48 20.99 -9.69
N GLU A 159 -24.46 22.32 -9.83
CA GLU A 159 -25.26 23.02 -10.84
C GLU A 159 -24.57 23.03 -12.21
N THR A 160 -23.27 23.34 -12.24
CA THR A 160 -22.53 23.54 -13.48
C THR A 160 -21.85 22.27 -13.98
N GLN A 161 -21.71 21.25 -13.12
CA GLN A 161 -20.94 20.02 -13.37
C GLN A 161 -19.48 20.29 -13.79
N GLN A 162 -18.97 21.50 -13.54
CA GLN A 162 -17.58 21.86 -13.74
C GLN A 162 -16.75 21.45 -12.53
N LEU A 163 -15.45 21.28 -12.72
CA LEU A 163 -14.50 21.10 -11.64
C LEU A 163 -14.59 22.30 -10.69
N LYS A 164 -14.66 22.03 -9.39
CA LYS A 164 -14.63 23.08 -8.38
C LYS A 164 -13.39 23.96 -8.56
N HIS A 165 -13.51 25.24 -8.24
CA HIS A 165 -12.36 26.14 -8.17
C HIS A 165 -11.87 26.33 -6.74
N ASP A 166 -12.77 26.11 -5.77
CA ASP A 166 -12.48 26.19 -4.34
C ASP A 166 -12.04 24.84 -3.76
N TYR A 167 -12.00 24.74 -2.44
CA TYR A 167 -11.54 23.56 -1.72
C TYR A 167 -12.62 22.48 -1.57
N VAL A 168 -12.18 21.22 -1.65
CA VAL A 168 -12.97 20.03 -1.37
C VAL A 168 -12.73 19.57 0.06
N SER A 169 -13.80 19.26 0.79
CA SER A 169 -13.67 18.71 2.14
C SER A 169 -13.12 17.28 2.09
N ILE A 170 -12.04 17.05 2.82
CA ILE A 170 -11.36 15.77 2.90
C ILE A 170 -11.91 14.95 4.06
N THR A 171 -12.30 13.74 3.71
CA THR A 171 -12.79 12.73 4.63
C THR A 171 -11.65 11.77 5.01
N SER A 172 -11.77 11.11 6.16
CA SER A 172 -10.68 10.33 6.76
C SER A 172 -10.27 9.05 6.00
N TRP A 173 -11.02 8.64 4.98
CA TRP A 173 -10.63 7.54 4.09
C TRP A 173 -9.75 8.00 2.93
N LEU A 174 -9.84 9.28 2.54
CA LEU A 174 -9.10 9.87 1.43
C LEU A 174 -7.70 10.33 1.88
N TYR A 175 -7.62 10.96 3.05
CA TYR A 175 -6.35 11.31 3.69
C TYR A 175 -6.22 10.54 5.00
N LEU A 176 -5.48 9.44 4.96
CA LEU A 176 -5.17 8.65 6.14
C LEU A 176 -4.53 9.56 7.21
N GLY A 177 -4.90 9.40 8.48
CA GLY A 177 -4.27 10.16 9.58
C GLY A 177 -4.62 11.65 9.63
N GLY A 178 -5.50 12.14 8.76
CA GLY A 178 -6.04 13.49 8.84
C GLY A 178 -6.84 13.70 10.13
N ILE A 179 -6.19 14.26 11.15
CA ILE A 179 -6.86 14.73 12.36
C ILE A 179 -7.33 16.15 12.10
N VAL A 180 -8.62 16.39 12.34
CA VAL A 180 -9.19 17.73 12.49
C VAL A 180 -8.44 18.46 13.60
N ARG A 181 -7.54 19.39 13.25
CA ARG A 181 -6.83 20.21 14.24
C ARG A 181 -7.82 21.20 14.86
N HIS A 182 -8.04 21.07 16.16
CA HIS A 182 -8.73 21.99 17.08
C HIS A 182 -10.25 22.23 16.87
N ALA A 183 -11.05 21.66 17.78
CA ALA A 183 -12.48 21.96 17.97
C ALA A 183 -12.74 23.22 18.83
N GLN A 184 -11.78 24.15 18.93
CA GLN A 184 -11.89 25.34 19.78
C GLN A 184 -12.04 26.67 19.03
N ILE A 185 -12.04 26.65 17.69
CA ILE A 185 -12.38 27.83 16.88
C ILE A 185 -13.54 27.45 15.98
N GLN A 186 -14.55 28.31 15.99
CA GLN A 186 -15.91 28.09 15.50
C GLN A 186 -15.96 27.57 14.05
N SER A 187 -16.78 26.52 13.85
CA SER A 187 -17.42 26.06 12.59
C SER A 187 -16.62 25.73 11.31
N THR A 188 -15.29 25.77 11.28
CA THR A 188 -14.48 25.33 10.11
C THR A 188 -13.45 24.25 10.47
N THR A 189 -13.94 23.04 10.72
CA THR A 189 -13.13 21.93 11.26
C THR A 189 -12.96 20.74 10.30
N LYS A 190 -13.16 20.91 8.99
CA LYS A 190 -12.90 19.86 8.00
C LYS A 190 -11.57 20.15 7.28
N LEU A 191 -10.69 19.15 7.22
CA LEU A 191 -9.51 19.22 6.36
C LEU A 191 -9.99 19.49 4.92
N GLN A 192 -9.30 20.37 4.21
CA GLN A 192 -9.70 20.85 2.90
C GLN A 192 -8.50 20.79 1.96
N GLU A 193 -8.72 20.38 0.71
CA GLU A 193 -7.69 20.36 -0.32
C GLU A 193 -8.21 20.93 -1.62
N LYS A 194 -7.30 21.39 -2.48
CA LYS A 194 -7.69 21.75 -3.84
C LYS A 194 -8.18 20.51 -4.61
N PRO A 195 -9.08 20.65 -5.58
CA PRO A 195 -9.69 19.52 -6.27
C PRO A 195 -8.66 18.60 -6.94
N GLU A 196 -7.60 19.15 -7.52
CA GLU A 196 -6.51 18.38 -8.12
C GLU A 196 -5.78 17.47 -7.11
N TYR A 197 -5.59 17.95 -5.88
CA TYR A 197 -4.92 17.20 -4.82
C TYR A 197 -5.85 16.21 -4.14
N ALA A 198 -7.11 16.59 -3.92
CA ALA A 198 -8.16 15.67 -3.49
C ALA A 198 -8.33 14.50 -4.48
N PHE A 199 -8.31 14.81 -5.78
CA PHE A 199 -8.34 13.82 -6.85
C PHE A 199 -7.11 12.89 -6.80
N ALA A 200 -5.90 13.44 -6.67
CA ALA A 200 -4.68 12.64 -6.56
C ALA A 200 -4.71 11.69 -5.34
N LEU A 201 -5.24 12.14 -4.20
CA LEU A 201 -5.33 11.33 -2.98
C LEU A 201 -6.16 10.06 -3.14
N LEU A 202 -7.11 10.00 -4.09
CA LEU A 202 -7.87 8.77 -4.39
C LEU A 202 -6.96 7.61 -4.77
N PHE A 203 -5.82 7.90 -5.38
CA PHE A 203 -4.94 6.92 -5.97
C PHE A 203 -3.82 6.46 -5.02
N VAL A 204 -3.78 6.96 -3.79
CA VAL A 204 -2.81 6.51 -2.77
C VAL A 204 -2.80 4.98 -2.61
N PRO A 205 -3.96 4.27 -2.58
CA PRO A 205 -3.98 2.81 -2.45
C PRO A 205 -3.20 2.05 -3.53
N VAL A 206 -3.02 2.65 -4.71
CA VAL A 206 -2.31 2.03 -5.84
C VAL A 206 -0.82 1.86 -5.50
N VAL A 207 -0.21 2.84 -4.84
CA VAL A 207 1.25 2.88 -4.60
C VAL A 207 1.64 2.29 -3.26
N CYS A 208 0.72 2.32 -2.31
CA CYS A 208 0.90 1.69 -1.01
C CYS A 208 1.19 0.20 -1.12
N HIS A 209 1.96 -0.30 -0.15
CA HIS A 209 2.18 -1.72 0.06
C HIS A 209 1.62 -2.14 1.41
N TYR A 210 1.03 -3.33 1.46
CA TYR A 210 0.25 -3.79 2.60
C TYR A 210 0.91 -5.04 3.17
N CYS A 211 1.21 -5.04 4.47
CA CYS A 211 1.77 -6.19 5.16
C CYS A 211 0.91 -6.58 6.36
N LEU A 212 0.93 -7.86 6.72
CA LEU A 212 0.33 -8.36 7.95
C LEU A 212 1.39 -8.43 9.06
N LEU A 213 1.13 -7.78 10.19
CA LEU A 213 2.04 -7.78 11.34
C LEU A 213 1.68 -8.89 12.33
N HIS A 214 2.67 -9.74 12.61
CA HIS A 214 2.61 -10.81 13.61
C HIS A 214 3.52 -10.45 14.77
N LEU A 215 3.04 -10.53 16.01
CA LEU A 215 3.90 -10.28 17.17
C LEU A 215 4.60 -11.58 17.61
N LEU A 216 5.73 -11.42 18.29
CA LEU A 216 6.40 -12.53 18.94
C LEU A 216 5.47 -13.10 20.02
N CYS A 217 5.48 -14.43 20.18
CA CYS A 217 4.67 -15.14 21.18
C CYS A 217 3.14 -15.02 21.00
N GLU A 218 2.64 -14.69 19.80
CA GLU A 218 1.21 -14.83 19.54
C GLU A 218 0.80 -16.30 19.56
N ASP A 219 -0.14 -16.61 20.45
CA ASP A 219 -0.77 -17.92 20.48
C ASP A 219 -1.64 -18.05 19.22
N LEU A 220 -1.16 -18.84 18.27
CA LEU A 220 -1.87 -19.18 17.03
C LEU A 220 -3.24 -19.83 17.30
N LYS A 221 -3.48 -20.36 18.51
CA LYS A 221 -4.77 -20.94 18.91
C LYS A 221 -5.82 -19.88 19.24
N VAL A 222 -5.43 -18.63 19.49
CA VAL A 222 -6.36 -17.53 19.80
C VAL A 222 -6.55 -16.67 18.57
N LYS A 223 -7.73 -16.73 17.96
CA LYS A 223 -8.09 -15.94 16.77
C LYS A 223 -8.16 -14.44 17.13
N LYS A 224 -7.06 -13.72 16.93
CA LYS A 224 -6.98 -12.26 17.08
C LYS A 224 -7.22 -11.57 15.74
N PRO A 225 -7.79 -10.35 15.73
CA PRO A 225 -7.94 -9.59 14.50
C PRO A 225 -6.56 -9.27 13.92
N HIS A 226 -6.42 -9.41 12.60
CA HIS A 226 -5.20 -9.06 11.88
C HIS A 226 -4.81 -7.59 12.09
N ARG A 227 -3.51 -7.38 12.31
CA ARG A 227 -2.84 -6.08 12.29
C ARG A 227 -2.27 -5.82 10.90
N TYR A 228 -2.52 -4.62 10.39
CA TYR A 228 -2.07 -4.23 9.07
C TYR A 228 -1.02 -3.13 9.18
N LEU A 229 0.04 -3.27 8.39
CA LEU A 229 1.00 -2.23 8.10
C LEU A 229 0.75 -1.72 6.69
N VAL A 230 0.79 -0.40 6.49
CA VAL A 230 0.88 0.19 5.17
C VAL A 230 2.17 0.97 5.02
N VAL A 231 2.91 0.65 3.98
CA VAL A 231 4.12 1.38 3.57
C VAL A 231 3.71 2.43 2.55
N ILE A 232 4.10 3.67 2.82
CA ILE A 232 3.86 4.84 1.99
C ILE A 232 5.24 5.39 1.61
N PRO A 233 5.72 5.15 0.38
CA PRO A 233 7.04 5.61 -0.03
C PRO A 233 7.11 7.12 -0.18
N GLU A 234 8.29 7.69 0.07
CA GLU A 234 8.60 9.00 -0.48
C GLU A 234 8.82 8.89 -1.99
N ILE A 235 8.27 9.84 -2.74
CA ILE A 235 8.33 9.84 -4.20
C ILE A 235 9.15 11.04 -4.66
N ASN A 236 10.23 10.73 -5.36
CA ASN A 236 11.08 11.70 -6.04
C ASN A 236 11.03 11.57 -7.57
N ASN A 237 10.52 10.44 -8.07
CA ASN A 237 10.37 10.14 -9.49
C ASN A 237 9.19 9.18 -9.68
N PHE A 238 8.20 9.58 -10.49
CA PHE A 238 7.00 8.79 -10.76
C PHE A 238 7.32 7.46 -11.44
N GLU A 239 8.25 7.44 -12.38
CA GLU A 239 8.57 6.24 -13.14
C GLU A 239 9.28 5.20 -12.27
N GLU A 240 10.29 5.63 -11.52
CA GLU A 240 11.05 4.75 -10.63
C GLU A 240 10.14 4.13 -9.56
N ALA A 241 9.29 4.94 -8.92
CA ALA A 241 8.34 4.45 -7.93
C ALA A 241 7.29 3.50 -8.54
N SER A 242 6.84 3.78 -9.77
CA SER A 242 5.91 2.91 -10.49
C SER A 242 6.53 1.53 -10.77
N GLN A 243 7.78 1.50 -11.24
CA GLN A 243 8.51 0.27 -11.51
C GLN A 243 8.74 -0.52 -10.23
N ARG A 244 9.15 0.14 -9.15
CA ARG A 244 9.30 -0.47 -7.83
C ARG A 244 7.99 -1.12 -7.35
N ARG A 245 6.88 -0.38 -7.41
CA ARG A 245 5.58 -0.90 -6.98
C ARG A 245 5.12 -2.09 -7.82
N ARG A 246 5.42 -2.11 -9.12
CA ARG A 246 5.15 -3.26 -10.00
C ARG A 246 6.00 -4.47 -9.63
N ARG A 247 7.30 -4.30 -9.37
CA ARG A 247 8.19 -5.40 -8.94
C ARG A 247 7.68 -6.10 -7.68
N LEU A 248 7.10 -5.37 -6.73
CA LEU A 248 6.55 -5.94 -5.50
C LEU A 248 5.41 -6.95 -5.72
N GLN A 249 4.76 -6.97 -6.89
CA GLN A 249 3.77 -8.00 -7.23
C GLN A 249 4.38 -9.39 -7.45
N LYS A 250 5.70 -9.47 -7.59
CA LYS A 250 6.44 -10.74 -7.67
C LYS A 250 6.64 -11.41 -6.31
N LEU A 251 6.33 -10.70 -5.21
CA LEU A 251 6.43 -11.26 -3.86
C LEU A 251 5.29 -12.25 -3.62
N GLU A 252 5.62 -13.40 -3.06
CA GLU A 252 4.62 -14.36 -2.62
C GLU A 252 3.87 -13.84 -1.39
N VAL A 253 2.60 -14.23 -1.22
CA VAL A 253 1.77 -13.82 -0.07
C VAL A 253 2.47 -14.08 1.26
N LYS A 254 3.18 -15.21 1.42
CA LYS A 254 3.90 -15.51 2.67
C LYS A 254 4.97 -14.49 3.03
N GLN A 255 5.53 -13.77 2.05
CA GLN A 255 6.52 -12.71 2.27
C GLN A 255 5.87 -11.39 2.74
N LEU A 256 4.56 -11.22 2.54
CA LEU A 256 3.80 -10.04 2.98
C LEU A 256 3.43 -10.11 4.48
N HIS A 257 3.82 -11.19 5.16
CA HIS A 257 3.69 -11.32 6.60
C HIS A 257 5.04 -11.00 7.24
N VAL A 258 5.04 -10.02 8.14
CA VAL A 258 6.23 -9.48 8.80
C VAL A 258 6.03 -9.46 10.31
N SER A 259 7.11 -9.32 11.08
CA SER A 259 6.99 -9.14 12.55
C SER A 259 7.53 -7.82 13.09
N SER A 260 7.90 -6.88 12.22
CA SER A 260 8.37 -5.55 12.62
C SER A 260 7.97 -4.46 11.61
N ILE A 261 7.97 -3.22 12.07
CA ILE A 261 7.70 -2.04 11.23
C ILE A 261 8.89 -1.82 10.27
N GLY A 262 10.12 -1.99 10.76
CA GLY A 262 11.33 -1.91 9.95
C GLY A 262 11.33 -2.90 8.78
N GLU A 263 10.90 -4.16 9.00
CA GLU A 263 10.82 -5.16 7.93
C GLU A 263 9.83 -4.76 6.84
N ALA A 264 8.66 -4.22 7.18
CA ALA A 264 7.71 -3.74 6.17
C ALA A 264 8.32 -2.62 5.32
N GLY A 265 9.00 -1.65 5.95
CA GLY A 265 9.69 -0.57 5.25
C GLY A 265 10.76 -1.09 4.29
N LEU A 266 11.64 -1.98 4.76
CA LEU A 266 12.71 -2.56 3.94
C LEU A 266 12.18 -3.50 2.84
N LEU A 267 11.10 -4.23 3.09
CA LEU A 267 10.45 -5.11 2.10
C LEU A 267 10.03 -4.34 0.85
N TYR A 268 9.52 -3.11 1.00
CA TYR A 268 9.10 -2.27 -0.11
C TYR A 268 10.22 -1.99 -1.13
N TYR A 269 11.47 -1.92 -0.67
CA TYR A 269 12.63 -1.61 -1.50
C TYR A 269 13.47 -2.86 -1.81
N SER A 270 13.12 -4.02 -1.27
CA SER A 270 13.94 -5.24 -1.35
C SER A 270 14.23 -5.76 -2.76
N LEU A 271 13.38 -5.43 -3.73
CA LEU A 271 13.53 -5.82 -5.13
C LEU A 271 14.16 -4.73 -6.00
N ASP A 272 14.74 -3.70 -5.40
CA ASP A 272 15.49 -2.69 -6.13
C ASP A 272 16.86 -3.21 -6.56
N ASP A 273 17.25 -2.83 -7.77
CA ASP A 273 18.57 -3.11 -8.30
C ASP A 273 19.52 -1.97 -7.91
N ILE A 274 20.42 -2.24 -6.96
CA ILE A 274 21.36 -1.23 -6.45
C ILE A 274 22.69 -1.38 -7.19
N GLN A 275 23.04 -0.38 -7.99
CA GLN A 275 24.33 -0.34 -8.65
C GLN A 275 25.46 0.00 -7.67
N SER A 276 26.65 -0.54 -7.91
CA SER A 276 27.83 -0.41 -7.04
C SER A 276 28.35 1.03 -6.89
N GLU A 277 28.02 1.94 -7.80
CA GLU A 277 28.49 3.34 -7.79
C GLU A 277 27.42 4.38 -7.41
N SER A 278 26.16 3.98 -7.19
CA SER A 278 25.09 4.94 -6.88
C SER A 278 25.01 5.31 -5.40
N ASP A 279 24.79 6.60 -5.12
CA ASP A 279 24.35 7.12 -3.82
C ASP A 279 22.85 6.78 -3.60
N TYR A 280 22.59 5.53 -3.24
CA TYR A 280 21.23 5.05 -3.01
C TYR A 280 20.72 5.49 -1.64
N TYR A 281 19.67 6.31 -1.65
CA TYR A 281 18.96 6.73 -0.45
C TYR A 281 17.46 6.86 -0.74
N GLN A 282 16.64 6.20 0.08
CA GLN A 282 15.19 6.24 0.00
C GLN A 282 14.58 6.42 1.39
N THR A 283 13.36 6.93 1.44
CA THR A 283 12.59 7.00 2.69
C THR A 283 11.17 6.49 2.48
N CYS A 284 10.52 6.06 3.55
CA CYS A 284 9.10 5.79 3.55
C CYS A 284 8.53 6.02 4.94
N GLN A 285 7.21 6.16 5.04
CA GLN A 285 6.52 5.98 6.31
C GLN A 285 5.81 4.63 6.33
N VAL A 286 5.82 4.01 7.49
CA VAL A 286 5.10 2.77 7.75
C VAL A 286 4.09 3.02 8.86
N TRP A 287 2.83 2.74 8.57
CA TRP A 287 1.71 3.06 9.45
C TRP A 287 1.06 1.77 9.96
N LEU A 288 0.89 1.66 11.27
CA LEU A 288 0.32 0.48 11.93
C LEU A 288 -1.15 0.68 12.27
N TYR A 289 -1.99 -0.24 11.81
CA TYR A 289 -3.41 -0.36 12.11
C TYR A 289 -3.68 -1.65 12.87
N GLU A 290 -3.85 -1.54 14.19
CA GLU A 290 -3.98 -2.70 15.09
C GLU A 290 -5.38 -2.81 15.72
N LYS A 291 -5.80 -1.78 16.45
CA LYS A 291 -6.92 -1.91 17.38
C LYS A 291 -8.26 -1.76 16.66
N MET A 292 -9.11 -2.78 16.74
CA MET A 292 -10.54 -2.60 16.41
C MET A 292 -11.22 -1.85 17.56
N ASN A 293 -11.68 -0.63 17.30
CA ASN A 293 -12.57 0.07 18.21
C ASN A 293 -13.85 -0.75 18.39
N LYS A 294 -14.16 -1.16 19.62
CA LYS A 294 -15.31 -2.03 19.93
C LYS A 294 -16.65 -1.42 19.48
N ARG A 295 -16.80 -0.09 19.53
CA ARG A 295 -18.05 0.60 19.16
C ARG A 295 -18.18 0.79 17.66
N SER A 296 -17.11 1.24 16.99
CA SER A 296 -17.17 1.55 15.55
C SER A 296 -16.74 0.39 14.65
N ARG A 297 -16.19 -0.69 15.22
CA ARG A 297 -15.53 -1.81 14.50
C ARG A 297 -14.44 -1.35 13.52
N GLN A 298 -13.90 -0.15 13.69
CA GLN A 298 -12.86 0.42 12.84
C GLN A 298 -11.48 0.09 13.39
N ARG A 299 -10.51 -0.13 12.49
CA ARG A 299 -9.10 -0.18 12.87
C ARG A 299 -8.56 1.23 13.16
N THR A 300 -7.91 1.40 14.30
CA THR A 300 -7.26 2.65 14.70
C THR A 300 -5.79 2.62 14.27
N LEU A 301 -5.33 3.74 13.71
CA LEU A 301 -3.92 4.02 13.47
C LEU A 301 -3.22 4.18 14.83
N THR A 302 -2.26 3.32 15.15
CA THR A 302 -1.58 3.28 16.45
C THR A 302 -0.14 3.76 16.41
N CYS A 303 0.54 3.62 15.27
CA CYS A 303 1.93 4.05 15.09
C CYS A 303 2.16 4.55 13.67
N ILE A 304 3.05 5.55 13.52
CA ILE A 304 3.66 5.98 12.26
C ILE A 304 5.16 6.04 12.53
N GLU A 305 5.96 5.35 11.71
CA GLU A 305 7.42 5.46 11.75
C GLU A 305 7.96 5.83 10.37
N GLU A 306 8.97 6.69 10.36
CA GLU A 306 9.73 7.02 9.15
C GLU A 306 10.97 6.12 9.07
N ILE A 307 11.11 5.39 7.97
CA ILE A 307 12.22 4.48 7.73
C ILE A 307 13.13 5.07 6.65
N LYS A 308 14.40 5.27 7.02
CA LYS A 308 15.45 5.78 6.12
C LYS A 308 16.32 4.62 5.63
N ILE A 309 16.47 4.49 4.33
CA ILE A 309 17.05 3.31 3.69
C ILE A 309 18.23 3.76 2.84
N ASP A 310 19.44 3.46 3.30
CA ASP A 310 20.65 3.64 2.51
C ASP A 310 21.03 2.34 1.82
N LYS A 311 22.01 2.46 0.91
CA LYS A 311 22.60 1.33 0.19
C LYS A 311 23.01 0.16 1.08
N ASN A 312 23.72 0.42 2.17
CA ASN A 312 24.24 -0.64 3.04
C ASN A 312 23.10 -1.39 3.74
N THR A 313 22.13 -0.63 4.27
CA THR A 313 20.92 -1.15 4.89
C THR A 313 20.17 -2.09 3.95
N LEU A 314 19.96 -1.66 2.70
CA LEU A 314 19.22 -2.45 1.72
C LEU A 314 20.01 -3.67 1.24
N ASN A 315 21.32 -3.53 0.98
CA ASN A 315 22.20 -4.65 0.61
C ASN A 315 22.18 -5.76 1.67
N ILE A 316 22.33 -5.39 2.95
CA ILE A 316 22.27 -6.36 4.06
C ILE A 316 20.90 -7.04 4.09
N TYR A 317 19.82 -6.28 3.94
CA TYR A 317 18.47 -6.84 3.93
C TYR A 317 18.22 -7.79 2.74
N GLN A 318 18.75 -7.48 1.57
CA GLN A 318 18.70 -8.36 0.40
C GLN A 318 19.48 -9.66 0.61
N LEU A 319 20.65 -9.60 1.26
CA LEU A 319 21.40 -10.80 1.67
C LEU A 319 20.59 -11.65 2.65
N ILE A 320 19.91 -11.03 3.60
CA ILE A 320 19.03 -11.72 4.55
C ILE A 320 17.89 -12.41 3.79
N GLN A 321 17.20 -11.73 2.88
CA GLN A 321 16.14 -12.36 2.08
C GLN A 321 16.63 -13.54 1.25
N ARG A 322 17.88 -13.47 0.75
CA ARG A 322 18.47 -14.52 -0.08
C ARG A 322 18.92 -15.74 0.71
N TYR A 323 19.52 -15.54 1.89
CA TYR A 323 20.18 -16.63 2.61
C TYR A 323 19.43 -17.12 3.86
N PHE A 324 18.50 -16.32 4.38
CA PHE A 324 17.67 -16.76 5.50
C PHE A 324 16.46 -17.52 4.98
N GLN A 325 15.98 -18.45 5.79
CA GLN A 325 14.77 -19.19 5.49
C GLN A 325 13.59 -18.22 5.34
N PRO A 326 12.74 -18.40 4.32
CA PRO A 326 11.54 -17.61 4.17
C PRO A 326 10.54 -17.92 5.28
N ASN A 327 9.43 -17.17 5.31
CA ASN A 327 8.29 -17.57 6.12
C ASN A 327 7.75 -18.91 5.64
N TYR A 328 7.35 -19.75 6.58
CA TYR A 328 6.83 -21.09 6.29
C TYR A 328 5.33 -21.06 6.23
N GLN A 329 4.76 -21.72 5.22
CA GLN A 329 3.34 -21.95 5.14
C GLN A 329 3.02 -23.31 5.78
N LEU A 330 2.06 -23.33 6.70
CA LEU A 330 1.52 -24.53 7.33
C LEU A 330 0.06 -24.67 6.95
N ILE A 331 -0.30 -25.81 6.37
CA ILE A 331 -1.69 -26.14 6.05
C ILE A 331 -2.20 -27.08 7.15
N GLN A 332 -3.18 -26.63 7.93
CA GLN A 332 -3.81 -27.41 8.99
C GLN A 332 -5.33 -27.30 8.86
N SER A 333 -6.02 -28.44 8.78
CA SER A 333 -7.50 -28.50 8.70
C SER A 333 -8.08 -27.57 7.63
N GLU A 334 -7.53 -27.61 6.41
CA GLU A 334 -7.93 -26.76 5.28
C GLU A 334 -7.69 -25.26 5.46
N GLU A 335 -7.05 -24.82 6.56
CA GLU A 335 -6.64 -23.43 6.78
C GLU A 335 -5.13 -23.25 6.56
N ILE A 336 -4.73 -22.04 6.13
CA ILE A 336 -3.32 -21.64 6.02
C ILE A 336 -2.89 -20.79 7.21
N PHE A 337 -1.80 -21.23 7.81
CA PHE A 337 -1.06 -20.49 8.82
C PHE A 337 0.32 -20.12 8.27
N ILE A 338 0.67 -18.84 8.35
CA ILE A 338 2.03 -18.41 8.02
C ILE A 338 2.84 -18.31 9.31
N LYS A 339 3.90 -19.12 9.39
CA LYS A 339 4.86 -19.11 10.48
C LYS A 339 6.04 -18.22 10.11
N ILE A 340 6.18 -17.12 10.85
CA ILE A 340 7.15 -16.06 10.57
C ILE A 340 8.55 -16.47 11.01
N ASN A 341 9.54 -16.10 10.20
CA ASN A 341 10.95 -16.09 10.59
C ASN A 341 11.28 -14.75 11.27
N TYR A 342 11.10 -14.70 12.60
CA TYR A 342 11.27 -13.50 13.40
C TYR A 342 12.71 -13.00 13.41
N ILE A 343 13.70 -13.86 13.16
CA ILE A 343 15.10 -13.42 13.09
C ILE A 343 15.29 -12.41 11.95
N ARG A 344 14.64 -12.61 10.80
CA ARG A 344 14.71 -11.66 9.68
C ARG A 344 14.18 -10.29 10.08
N SER A 345 13.03 -10.29 10.76
CA SER A 345 12.34 -9.08 11.20
C SER A 345 13.09 -8.32 12.31
N LEU A 346 13.75 -9.05 13.23
CA LEU A 346 14.61 -8.46 14.27
C LEU A 346 15.81 -7.75 13.64
N ILE A 347 16.46 -8.40 12.68
CA ILE A 347 17.58 -7.78 11.97
C ILE A 347 17.09 -6.56 11.17
N ALA A 348 15.99 -6.69 10.44
CA ALA A 348 15.39 -5.60 9.67
C ALA A 348 15.02 -4.39 10.54
N GLU A 349 14.54 -4.63 11.76
CA GLU A 349 14.23 -3.59 12.75
C GLU A 349 15.48 -2.87 13.27
N SER A 350 16.57 -3.60 13.50
CA SER A 350 17.85 -2.97 13.87
C SER A 350 18.41 -2.14 12.72
N LEU A 351 18.36 -2.65 11.49
CA LEU A 351 18.80 -1.94 10.29
C LEU A 351 17.99 -0.66 10.04
N SER A 352 16.67 -0.71 10.21
CA SER A 352 15.80 0.46 10.02
C SER A 352 16.12 1.59 11.01
N LYS A 353 16.62 1.23 12.20
CA LYS A 353 17.08 2.13 13.26
C LYS A 353 18.55 2.56 13.12
N LYS A 354 19.22 2.21 12.02
CA LYS A 354 20.66 2.49 11.79
C LYS A 354 21.58 1.87 12.85
N LEU A 355 21.16 0.76 13.44
CA LEU A 355 21.98 -0.04 14.33
C LEU A 355 22.64 -1.17 13.55
N SER A 356 23.72 -1.75 14.11
CA SER A 356 24.30 -2.97 13.55
C SER A 356 23.26 -4.09 13.46
N TRP A 357 23.39 -4.96 12.47
CA TRP A 357 22.37 -5.98 12.19
C TRP A 357 22.15 -6.95 13.37
N TRP A 358 23.18 -7.16 14.22
CA TRP A 358 23.11 -7.96 15.45
C TRP A 358 22.66 -7.20 16.69
N SER A 359 22.35 -5.91 16.57
CA SER A 359 21.89 -5.11 17.71
C SER A 359 20.59 -5.68 18.26
N ASN A 360 20.49 -5.78 19.59
CA ASN A 360 19.37 -6.35 20.35
C ASN A 360 19.09 -7.84 20.12
N LEU A 361 19.78 -8.53 19.20
CA LEU A 361 19.55 -9.95 18.92
C LEU A 361 19.79 -10.81 20.18
N TRP A 362 20.89 -10.58 20.89
CA TRP A 362 21.20 -11.31 22.12
C TRP A 362 20.21 -11.04 23.24
N ASP A 363 19.86 -9.77 23.47
CA ASP A 363 18.92 -9.40 24.52
C ASP A 363 17.54 -9.99 24.25
N THR A 364 17.04 -9.93 23.02
CA THR A 364 15.77 -10.56 22.63
C THR A 364 15.83 -12.09 22.77
N LEU A 365 16.94 -12.73 22.38
CA LEU A 365 17.12 -14.18 22.53
C LEU A 365 17.14 -14.63 23.99
N ILE A 366 17.69 -13.82 24.91
CA ILE A 366 17.79 -14.18 26.33
C ILE A 366 16.50 -13.83 27.08
N ILE A 367 15.93 -12.66 26.81
CA ILE A 367 14.82 -12.09 27.57
C ILE A 367 13.47 -12.58 27.06
N GLU A 368 13.29 -12.65 25.73
CA GLU A 368 11.98 -12.90 25.12
C GLU A 368 11.80 -14.35 24.64
N ASP A 369 12.89 -15.08 24.37
CA ASP A 369 12.83 -16.46 23.85
C ASP A 369 12.72 -17.54 24.93
N SER A 370 11.78 -17.36 25.87
CA SER A 370 11.54 -18.32 26.97
C SER A 370 11.31 -19.77 26.53
N LYS A 371 10.97 -20.01 25.26
CA LYS A 371 10.70 -21.34 24.67
C LYS A 371 11.79 -21.83 23.70
N GLY A 372 12.88 -21.10 23.53
CA GLY A 372 13.99 -21.46 22.63
C GLY A 372 13.62 -21.48 21.14
N TYR A 373 12.54 -20.79 20.76
CA TYR A 373 12.03 -20.73 19.39
C TYR A 373 12.91 -19.86 18.49
N LEU A 374 13.26 -18.66 18.93
CA LEU A 374 14.14 -17.75 18.21
C LEU A 374 15.54 -18.33 18.09
N PHE A 375 16.06 -18.95 19.15
CA PHE A 375 17.36 -19.63 19.13
C PHE A 375 17.40 -20.74 18.08
N LYS A 376 16.35 -21.57 17.98
CA LYS A 376 16.24 -22.57 16.93
C LYS A 376 16.22 -21.94 15.53
N GLN A 377 15.44 -20.87 15.33
CA GLN A 377 15.43 -20.16 14.05
C GLN A 377 16.82 -19.59 13.70
N LEU A 378 17.54 -19.04 14.67
CA LEU A 378 18.89 -18.55 14.46
C LEU A 378 19.84 -19.67 14.00
N LEU A 379 19.79 -20.84 14.65
CA LEU A 379 20.57 -22.01 14.26
C LEU A 379 20.26 -22.49 12.84
N TYR A 380 18.98 -22.51 12.45
CA TYR A 380 18.57 -22.84 11.07
C TYR A 380 19.11 -21.83 10.05
N ASN A 381 19.31 -20.58 10.45
CA ASN A 381 19.83 -19.51 9.60
C ASN A 381 21.36 -19.32 9.71
N ARG A 382 22.10 -20.20 10.40
CA ARG A 382 23.55 -20.05 10.64
C ARG A 382 24.38 -19.78 9.38
N LYS A 383 24.03 -20.42 8.26
CA LYS A 383 24.74 -20.22 6.98
C LYS A 383 24.50 -18.81 6.44
N GLY A 384 23.29 -18.27 6.60
CA GLY A 384 22.98 -16.91 6.19
C GLY A 384 23.69 -15.87 7.05
N ILE A 385 23.81 -16.11 8.35
CA ILE A 385 24.56 -15.22 9.25
C ILE A 385 26.02 -15.06 8.80
N GLN A 386 26.66 -16.14 8.38
CA GLN A 386 28.04 -16.12 7.87
C GLN A 386 28.21 -15.33 6.56
N MET A 387 27.12 -15.07 5.83
CA MET A 387 27.14 -14.33 4.57
C MET A 387 26.89 -12.83 4.75
N ILE A 388 26.51 -12.38 5.95
CA ILE A 388 26.29 -10.96 6.22
C ILE A 388 27.65 -10.33 6.57
N PRO A 389 28.07 -9.25 5.89
CA PRO A 389 29.30 -8.55 6.26
C PRO A 389 29.19 -7.95 7.67
N ASN A 390 30.28 -8.00 8.42
CA ASN A 390 30.40 -7.20 9.64
C ASN A 390 30.72 -5.76 9.23
N PRO A 391 29.89 -4.76 9.59
CA PRO A 391 30.20 -3.35 9.42
C PRO A 391 31.51 -2.94 10.11
#